data_AF-A0AAD6IPC9-F1
#
_entry.id   AF-A0AAD6IPC9-F1
#
_cell.length_a   1.000
_cell.length_b   1.000
_cell.length_c   1.000
_cell.angle_alpha   90.00
_cell.angle_beta   90.00
_cell.angle_gamma   90.00
#
_symmetry.space_group_name_H-M   'P 1'
#
loop_
_entity.id
_entity.type
_entity.pdbx_description
1 polymer ?
#
loop_
_entity_poly.entity_id
_entity_poly.type
_entity_poly.pdbx_seq_one_letter_code
_entity_poly.pdbx_strand_id
1 'polypeptide(L)'
;MDYILGPRIDLFEFNDLTWYVTSIPACPTLSHRTLAYPPPIDHRFPAYLRERVQVCLTFCWSISFPNLRNGPSASSALARVLRKELGPSLSTYTFIDFCAGAGGPTQIVERHLNTQLREDGLQPVKFVLTDLYPNPEAWRRIEAASPAVSWVAQPVDAGKAPKKEILLGDDVDGKSGVTGGRKVFRMFNLAFHHFDDDGARRILQDAITGSDAIGWVLSDVPTLIHTDILRIKQCAARVQDDESYANYFSSRVFEIQSRSFSGFLQVAAIGPLLTFLTPFHPPFWTLGHLFFTYIIPILPFVLVFDGYMSALRTRTPQEILALVETIPERDRAGWEWQWGARKFAKPIGEINYFIGVKKPTTRSGDADGDR
;
A
#
# COMPACT_ATOMS: atom_id res chain seq x y z
N MET A 1 -19.47 1.66 -21.02
CA MET A 1 -19.80 2.18 -19.67
C MET A 1 -18.58 2.92 -19.23
N ASP A 2 -18.55 4.18 -19.63
CA ASP A 2 -17.30 4.83 -19.96
C ASP A 2 -16.93 5.69 -18.76
N TYR A 3 -15.87 5.28 -18.06
CA TYR A 3 -15.37 6.02 -16.92
C TYR A 3 -14.90 7.38 -17.42
N ILE A 4 -15.57 8.44 -16.96
CA ILE A 4 -15.23 9.81 -17.34
C ILE A 4 -13.79 10.08 -16.90
N LEU A 5 -12.90 10.22 -17.88
CA LEU A 5 -11.49 10.53 -17.69
C LEU A 5 -11.34 12.00 -17.28
N GLY A 6 -11.69 12.31 -16.02
CA GLY A 6 -11.26 13.55 -15.40
C GLY A 6 -9.73 13.63 -15.35
N PRO A 7 -9.13 14.82 -15.44
CA PRO A 7 -7.67 14.96 -15.35
C PRO A 7 -7.17 14.40 -14.01
N ARG A 8 -6.09 13.60 -14.04
CA ARG A 8 -5.30 13.36 -12.84
C ARG A 8 -4.62 14.69 -12.49
N ILE A 9 -4.91 15.23 -11.31
CA ILE A 9 -4.28 16.48 -10.89
C ILE A 9 -2.93 16.11 -10.29
N ASP A 10 -1.85 16.35 -11.05
CA ASP A 10 -0.49 16.15 -10.54
C ASP A 10 -0.10 17.31 -9.62
N LEU A 11 -0.61 17.24 -8.38
CA LEU A 11 -0.47 18.24 -7.33
C LEU A 11 0.99 18.48 -6.88
N PHE A 12 1.98 17.86 -7.52
CA PHE A 12 3.40 18.19 -7.36
C PHE A 12 3.70 19.67 -7.72
N GLU A 13 2.92 20.30 -8.61
CA GLU A 13 3.03 21.75 -8.86
C GLU A 13 2.17 22.60 -7.91
N PHE A 14 1.05 22.07 -7.41
CA PHE A 14 0.14 22.75 -6.47
C PHE A 14 0.59 22.63 -5.00
N ASN A 15 1.87 22.90 -4.74
CA ASN A 15 2.41 22.96 -3.38
C ASN A 15 2.09 24.29 -2.66
N ASP A 16 1.60 25.30 -3.39
CA ASP A 16 1.39 26.67 -2.93
C ASP A 16 -0.05 26.97 -2.43
N LEU A 17 -0.81 25.96 -1.99
CA LEU A 17 -2.09 26.20 -1.28
C LEU A 17 -1.87 26.57 0.19
N THR A 18 -1.21 27.72 0.34
CA THR A 18 -1.05 28.59 1.50
C THR A 18 -1.89 28.27 2.75
N TRP A 19 -1.29 27.58 3.71
CA TRP A 19 -1.31 28.07 5.09
C TRP A 19 0.07 28.66 5.38
N TYR A 20 0.11 29.98 5.58
CA TYR A 20 1.33 30.81 5.67
C TYR A 20 2.26 30.79 4.44
N VAL A 21 1.95 31.63 3.46
CA VAL A 21 2.99 32.27 2.63
C VAL A 21 3.15 33.72 3.07
N THR A 22 4.09 33.93 4.00
CA THR A 22 4.85 35.17 4.14
C THR A 22 6.29 34.77 4.47
N SER A 23 7.27 35.51 3.93
CA SER A 23 8.72 35.35 4.19
C SER A 23 9.34 33.96 3.93
N ILE A 24 9.32 33.51 2.66
CA ILE A 24 10.50 32.85 2.06
C ILE A 24 10.86 33.65 0.79
N PRO A 25 12.07 34.24 0.67
CA PRO A 25 12.49 34.91 -0.56
C PRO A 25 12.84 33.88 -1.65
N ALA A 26 12.64 34.24 -2.92
CA ALA A 26 12.91 33.36 -4.05
C ALA A 26 14.37 32.89 -4.07
N CYS A 27 14.59 31.57 -4.11
CA CYS A 27 15.93 31.00 -4.18
C CYS A 27 16.52 31.20 -5.60
N PRO A 28 17.67 31.88 -5.76
CA PRO A 28 18.27 32.09 -7.07
C PRO A 28 18.89 30.80 -7.62
N THR A 29 18.97 30.73 -8.95
CA THR A 29 19.62 29.63 -9.69
C THR A 29 21.04 29.38 -9.19
N LEU A 30 21.32 28.17 -8.69
CA LEU A 30 22.65 27.79 -8.21
C LEU A 30 23.26 26.61 -8.99
N SER A 31 24.51 26.81 -9.38
CA SER A 31 25.36 25.85 -10.08
C SER A 31 25.82 24.70 -9.18
N HIS A 32 26.35 23.64 -9.80
CA HIS A 32 27.03 22.56 -9.09
C HIS A 32 28.07 23.05 -8.07
N ARG A 33 28.23 22.29 -6.98
CA ARG A 33 29.21 22.43 -5.87
C ARG A 33 28.84 23.33 -4.67
N THR A 34 27.64 23.18 -4.14
CA THR A 34 27.49 23.10 -2.66
C THR A 34 26.42 22.08 -2.30
N LEU A 35 26.76 21.09 -1.46
CA LEU A 35 25.77 20.21 -0.84
C LEU A 35 25.17 20.95 0.36
N ALA A 36 24.18 21.80 0.10
CA ALA A 36 23.29 22.27 1.15
C ALA A 36 22.49 21.06 1.66
N TYR A 37 22.49 20.82 2.97
CA TYR A 37 21.60 19.85 3.60
C TYR A 37 20.15 20.18 3.22
N PRO A 38 19.29 19.18 2.97
CA PRO A 38 17.86 19.44 2.87
C PRO A 38 17.38 20.10 4.17
N PRO A 39 16.42 21.04 4.13
CA PRO A 39 15.88 21.65 5.33
C PRO A 39 15.28 20.58 6.25
N PRO A 40 15.30 20.79 7.58
CA PRO A 40 14.76 19.82 8.53
C PRO A 40 13.30 19.50 8.21
N ILE A 41 12.94 18.22 8.34
CA ILE A 41 11.62 17.69 7.91
C ILE A 41 10.52 18.41 8.67
N ASP A 42 9.71 19.20 7.96
CA ASP A 42 8.82 20.14 8.61
C ASP A 42 7.76 19.43 9.47
N HIS A 43 7.81 19.68 10.78
CA HIS A 43 7.08 18.94 11.81
C HIS A 43 5.59 19.33 11.90
N ARG A 44 5.04 20.00 10.87
CA ARG A 44 3.73 20.68 10.83
C ARG A 44 2.54 19.87 11.36
N PHE A 45 2.54 18.55 11.20
CA PHE A 45 1.49 17.68 11.75
C PHE A 45 1.92 17.01 13.07
N PRO A 46 1.26 17.29 14.21
CA PRO A 46 1.63 16.74 15.51
C PRO A 46 1.69 15.21 15.55
N ALA A 47 2.73 14.67 16.17
CA ALA A 47 2.98 13.22 16.21
C ALA A 47 1.82 12.42 16.85
N TYR A 48 1.16 12.97 17.87
CA TYR A 48 -0.04 12.38 18.46
C TYR A 48 -1.19 12.27 17.46
N LEU A 49 -1.53 13.37 16.76
CA LEU A 49 -2.59 13.35 15.74
C LEU A 49 -2.25 12.39 14.60
N ARG A 50 -0.97 12.34 14.19
CA ARG A 50 -0.48 11.38 13.19
C ARG A 50 -0.77 9.95 13.62
N GLU A 51 -0.36 9.58 14.84
CA GLU A 51 -0.58 8.26 15.42
C GLU A 51 -2.07 7.91 15.54
N ARG A 52 -2.90 8.84 16.03
CA ARG A 52 -4.36 8.65 16.19
C ARG A 52 -5.08 8.46 14.85
N VAL A 53 -4.84 9.32 13.84
CA VAL A 53 -5.44 9.15 12.51
C VAL A 53 -5.02 7.81 11.91
N GLN A 54 -3.73 7.47 11.96
CA GLN A 54 -3.23 6.21 11.42
C GLN A 54 -3.76 4.96 12.15
N VAL A 55 -4.23 5.10 13.39
CA VAL A 55 -4.97 4.06 14.12
C VAL A 55 -6.41 3.95 13.59
N CYS A 56 -7.08 5.06 13.25
CA CYS A 56 -8.35 5.04 12.53
C CYS A 56 -8.23 4.35 11.15
N LEU A 57 -7.12 4.55 10.43
CA LEU A 57 -6.86 3.90 9.13
C LEU A 57 -6.85 2.38 9.23
N THR A 58 -6.08 1.83 10.16
CA THR A 58 -6.05 0.38 10.41
C THR A 58 -7.43 -0.15 10.85
N PHE A 59 -8.18 0.62 11.65
CA PHE A 59 -9.53 0.25 12.06
C PHE A 59 -10.50 0.19 10.88
N CYS A 60 -10.46 1.14 9.93
CA CYS A 60 -11.36 1.16 8.77
C CYS A 60 -11.30 -0.13 7.93
N TRP A 61 -10.14 -0.77 7.83
CA TRP A 61 -9.97 -2.07 7.19
C TRP A 61 -10.63 -3.25 7.93
N SER A 62 -10.92 -3.08 9.21
CA SER A 62 -11.62 -4.05 10.07
C SER A 62 -13.12 -3.79 10.22
N ILE A 63 -13.64 -2.67 9.71
CA ILE A 63 -15.07 -2.34 9.82
C ILE A 63 -15.91 -3.44 9.14
N SER A 64 -16.71 -4.09 9.97
CA SER A 64 -17.82 -4.98 9.61
C SER A 64 -18.99 -4.59 10.49
N PHE A 65 -20.20 -4.60 9.94
CA PHE A 65 -21.38 -4.15 10.67
C PHE A 65 -21.78 -5.16 11.76
N PRO A 66 -22.32 -4.69 12.90
CA PRO A 66 -22.79 -5.57 13.97
C PRO A 66 -23.81 -6.59 13.45
N ASN A 67 -23.86 -7.76 14.10
CA ASN A 67 -24.44 -9.02 13.63
C ASN A 67 -23.58 -9.83 12.63
N LEU A 68 -22.51 -9.27 12.07
CA LEU A 68 -21.58 -9.99 11.18
C LEU A 68 -20.14 -9.98 11.71
N ARG A 69 -19.88 -10.83 12.73
CA ARG A 69 -18.51 -11.22 13.09
C ARG A 69 -17.94 -12.03 11.92
N ASN A 70 -16.77 -11.63 11.41
CA ASN A 70 -16.19 -12.11 10.14
C ASN A 70 -17.01 -11.74 8.88
N GLY A 71 -17.76 -10.63 8.93
CA GLY A 71 -18.53 -10.12 7.79
C GLY A 71 -17.71 -9.60 6.61
N PRO A 72 -18.41 -9.12 5.55
CA PRO A 72 -17.75 -8.54 4.40
C PRO A 72 -17.16 -7.17 4.76
N SER A 73 -15.84 -7.08 4.67
CA SER A 73 -15.02 -5.91 4.97
C SER A 73 -14.06 -5.66 3.79
N ALA A 74 -13.36 -4.52 3.81
CA ALA A 74 -12.26 -4.27 2.87
C ALA A 74 -11.25 -5.44 2.85
N SER A 75 -10.84 -5.91 4.04
CA SER A 75 -9.89 -7.01 4.20
C SER A 75 -10.41 -8.34 3.65
N SER A 76 -11.67 -8.70 3.93
CA SER A 76 -12.26 -9.95 3.44
C SER A 76 -12.72 -9.87 1.98
N ALA A 77 -12.83 -8.68 1.40
CA ALA A 77 -12.93 -8.49 -0.05
C ALA A 77 -11.59 -8.70 -0.75
N LEU A 78 -10.48 -8.19 -0.20
CA LEU A 78 -9.15 -8.43 -0.76
C LEU A 78 -8.78 -9.92 -0.69
N ALA A 79 -9.03 -10.60 0.44
CA ALA A 79 -8.82 -12.05 0.51
C ALA A 79 -9.60 -12.82 -0.58
N ARG A 80 -10.83 -12.39 -0.91
CA ARG A 80 -11.63 -12.94 -2.03
C ARG A 80 -11.07 -12.58 -3.41
N VAL A 81 -10.47 -11.40 -3.60
CA VAL A 81 -9.74 -11.06 -4.85
C VAL A 81 -8.53 -11.98 -5.01
N LEU A 82 -7.66 -12.07 -4.00
CA LEU A 82 -6.45 -12.91 -4.10
C LEU A 82 -6.79 -14.39 -4.36
N ARG A 83 -7.81 -14.96 -3.68
CA ARG A 83 -8.30 -16.32 -3.97
C ARG A 83 -8.86 -16.46 -5.38
N LYS A 84 -9.58 -15.47 -5.91
CA LYS A 84 -10.16 -15.56 -7.27
C LYS A 84 -9.11 -15.39 -8.37
N GLU A 85 -8.35 -14.30 -8.37
CA GLU A 85 -7.52 -13.93 -9.52
C GLU A 85 -6.18 -14.72 -9.57
N LEU A 86 -5.72 -15.30 -8.45
CA LEU A 86 -4.56 -16.23 -8.41
C LEU A 86 -4.96 -17.71 -8.39
N GLY A 87 -6.20 -18.04 -8.00
CA GLY A 87 -6.76 -19.40 -8.04
C GLY A 87 -5.87 -20.44 -7.32
N PRO A 88 -5.70 -21.64 -7.90
CA PRO A 88 -4.86 -22.69 -7.31
C PRO A 88 -3.38 -22.31 -7.11
N SER A 89 -2.88 -21.27 -7.78
CA SER A 89 -1.49 -20.83 -7.62
C SER A 89 -1.26 -19.98 -6.36
N LEU A 90 -2.31 -19.54 -5.67
CA LEU A 90 -2.24 -18.68 -4.49
C LEU A 90 -1.25 -19.19 -3.43
N SER A 91 -1.31 -20.46 -3.06
CA SER A 91 -0.47 -21.07 -2.01
C SER A 91 1.02 -21.18 -2.38
N THR A 92 1.37 -20.95 -3.65
CA THR A 92 2.76 -20.93 -4.14
C THR A 92 3.46 -19.60 -3.91
N TYR A 93 2.74 -18.52 -3.59
CA TYR A 93 3.31 -17.19 -3.38
C TYR A 93 3.65 -16.90 -1.91
N THR A 94 4.74 -16.16 -1.71
CA THR A 94 4.94 -15.28 -0.57
C THR A 94 4.63 -13.84 -1.00
N PHE A 95 3.84 -13.13 -0.19
CA PHE A 95 3.40 -11.77 -0.44
C PHE A 95 4.36 -10.76 0.21
N ILE A 96 5.18 -10.09 -0.60
CA ILE A 96 6.09 -9.04 -0.13
C ILE A 96 5.33 -7.72 -0.17
N ASP A 97 5.01 -7.16 0.99
CA ASP A 97 4.30 -5.90 1.15
C ASP A 97 5.29 -4.74 1.14
N PHE A 98 5.28 -3.96 0.06
CA PHE A 98 6.16 -2.81 -0.14
C PHE A 98 5.52 -1.52 0.34
N CYS A 99 6.31 -0.75 1.09
CA CYS A 99 5.87 0.45 1.82
C CYS A 99 4.82 0.15 2.90
N ALA A 100 4.97 -1.00 3.57
CA ALA A 100 4.04 -1.49 4.59
C ALA A 100 3.85 -0.55 5.79
N GLY A 101 4.77 0.39 6.03
CA GLY A 101 4.74 1.35 7.14
C GLY A 101 4.63 0.66 8.50
N ALA A 102 3.47 0.75 9.15
CA ALA A 102 3.20 0.06 10.42
C ALA A 102 2.58 -1.35 10.25
N GLY A 103 2.67 -1.94 9.06
CA GLY A 103 2.08 -3.24 8.69
C GLY A 103 0.60 -3.20 8.26
N GLY A 104 0.03 -1.98 8.23
CA GLY A 104 -1.20 -1.62 7.51
C GLY A 104 -2.34 -2.65 7.56
N PRO A 105 -3.00 -2.91 6.40
CA PRO A 105 -4.07 -3.91 6.31
C PRO A 105 -3.52 -5.34 6.25
N THR A 106 -2.23 -5.54 5.95
CA THR A 106 -1.60 -6.83 5.67
C THR A 106 -1.82 -7.85 6.77
N GLN A 107 -1.70 -7.44 8.03
CA GLN A 107 -2.02 -8.27 9.21
C GLN A 107 -3.50 -8.71 9.32
N ILE A 108 -4.43 -7.97 8.70
CA ILE A 108 -5.87 -8.26 8.72
C ILE A 108 -6.23 -9.14 7.51
N VAL A 109 -5.61 -8.86 6.37
CA VAL A 109 -5.74 -9.62 5.12
C VAL A 109 -5.15 -11.02 5.27
N GLU A 110 -3.96 -11.14 5.88
CA GLU A 110 -3.33 -12.41 6.25
C GLU A 110 -4.30 -13.30 7.02
N ARG A 111 -4.85 -12.78 8.13
CA ARG A 111 -5.78 -13.53 8.98
C ARG A 111 -7.02 -14.01 8.22
N HIS A 112 -7.65 -13.16 7.42
CA HIS A 112 -8.81 -13.58 6.61
C HIS A 112 -8.44 -14.64 5.58
N LEU A 113 -7.32 -14.45 4.87
CA LEU A 113 -6.88 -15.32 3.79
C LEU A 113 -6.43 -16.69 4.32
N ASN A 114 -5.58 -16.70 5.35
CA ASN A 114 -5.04 -17.91 5.94
C ASN A 114 -6.04 -18.64 6.86
N THR A 115 -7.08 -17.99 7.38
CA THR A 115 -8.21 -18.73 7.96
C THR A 115 -8.96 -19.48 6.86
N GLN A 116 -9.33 -18.83 5.77
CA GLN A 116 -10.02 -19.48 4.64
C GLN A 116 -9.19 -20.61 4.02
N LEU A 117 -7.87 -20.42 3.84
CA LEU A 117 -7.00 -21.49 3.34
C LEU A 117 -6.97 -22.69 4.28
N ARG A 118 -6.91 -22.49 5.61
CA ARG A 118 -6.97 -23.60 6.58
C ARG A 118 -8.34 -24.29 6.58
N GLU A 119 -9.42 -23.55 6.40
CA GLU A 119 -10.79 -24.09 6.24
C GLU A 119 -10.92 -24.93 4.95
N ASP A 120 -10.26 -24.52 3.86
CA ASP A 120 -10.15 -25.28 2.60
C ASP A 120 -9.18 -26.49 2.68
N GLY A 121 -8.46 -26.67 3.79
CA GLY A 121 -7.37 -27.67 3.92
C GLY A 121 -6.08 -27.34 3.16
N LEU A 122 -5.92 -26.09 2.72
CA LEU A 122 -4.78 -25.58 1.95
C LEU A 122 -3.68 -24.98 2.85
N GLN A 123 -2.44 -24.96 2.34
CA GLN A 123 -1.30 -24.40 3.05
C GLN A 123 -1.40 -22.86 3.17
N PRO A 124 -1.17 -22.27 4.37
CA PRO A 124 -1.11 -20.83 4.56
C PRO A 124 -0.01 -20.16 3.73
N VAL A 125 -0.33 -19.01 3.13
CA VAL A 125 0.64 -18.12 2.49
C VAL A 125 1.37 -17.26 3.54
N LYS A 126 2.62 -16.88 3.25
CA LYS A 126 3.37 -15.93 4.09
C LYS A 126 3.28 -14.51 3.54
N PHE A 127 3.41 -13.55 4.45
CA PHE A 127 3.54 -12.13 4.16
C PHE A 127 4.86 -11.60 4.73
N VAL A 128 5.53 -10.70 4.01
CA VAL A 128 6.80 -10.08 4.43
C VAL A 128 6.65 -8.57 4.35
N LEU A 129 6.76 -7.88 5.49
CA LEU A 129 6.62 -6.41 5.55
C LEU A 129 7.95 -5.73 5.19
N THR A 130 7.92 -4.77 4.26
CA THR A 130 9.08 -4.00 3.82
C THR A 130 8.72 -2.52 3.66
N ASP A 131 9.67 -1.62 3.94
CA ASP A 131 9.50 -0.18 3.77
C ASP A 131 10.88 0.46 3.56
N LEU A 132 10.93 1.64 2.93
CA LEU A 132 12.12 2.47 2.87
C LEU A 132 12.48 3.03 4.27
N TYR A 133 11.50 3.09 5.17
CA TYR A 133 11.66 3.47 6.58
C TYR A 133 10.98 2.40 7.46
N PRO A 134 11.65 1.27 7.74
CA PRO A 134 11.12 0.16 8.51
C PRO A 134 10.52 0.56 9.87
N ASN A 135 9.51 -0.20 10.33
CA ASN A 135 8.96 -0.03 11.68
C ASN A 135 9.06 -1.32 12.52
N PRO A 136 10.25 -1.68 13.04
CA PRO A 136 10.45 -2.90 13.82
C PRO A 136 9.61 -2.97 15.10
N GLU A 137 9.17 -1.84 15.67
CA GLU A 137 8.31 -1.84 16.86
C GLU A 137 6.87 -2.26 16.54
N ALA A 138 6.30 -1.78 15.43
CA ALA A 138 5.02 -2.24 14.93
C ALA A 138 5.10 -3.69 14.42
N TRP A 139 6.13 -4.03 13.66
CA TRP A 139 6.21 -5.33 12.98
C TRP A 139 6.45 -6.50 13.93
N ARG A 140 7.27 -6.34 14.98
CA ARG A 140 7.40 -7.35 16.07
C ARG A 140 6.06 -7.68 16.73
N ARG A 141 5.13 -6.73 16.85
CA ARG A 141 3.77 -6.99 17.38
C ARG A 141 2.87 -7.75 16.41
N ILE A 142 3.13 -7.66 15.10
CA ILE A 142 2.37 -8.37 14.06
C ILE A 142 2.88 -9.80 13.93
N GLU A 143 4.21 -9.97 13.84
CA GLU A 143 4.92 -11.26 13.83
C GLU A 143 4.58 -12.10 15.08
N ALA A 144 4.67 -11.52 16.28
CA ALA A 144 4.27 -12.18 17.53
C ALA A 144 2.78 -12.55 17.59
N ALA A 145 1.95 -12.01 16.68
CA ALA A 145 0.52 -12.30 16.57
C ALA A 145 0.15 -13.14 15.32
N SER A 146 1.11 -13.53 14.48
CA SER A 146 0.92 -14.49 13.39
C SER A 146 2.26 -14.99 12.82
N PRO A 147 2.59 -16.30 12.92
CA PRO A 147 3.82 -16.87 12.35
C PRO A 147 3.81 -16.92 10.80
N ALA A 148 2.75 -16.43 10.16
CA ALA A 148 2.68 -16.23 8.72
C ALA A 148 3.19 -14.85 8.29
N VAL A 149 3.56 -13.95 9.21
CA VAL A 149 4.11 -12.62 8.91
C VAL A 149 5.55 -12.51 9.41
N SER A 150 6.48 -12.15 8.52
CA SER A 150 7.83 -11.70 8.85
C SER A 150 8.09 -10.30 8.25
N TRP A 151 9.31 -9.78 8.37
CA TRP A 151 9.65 -8.43 7.94
C TRP A 151 11.14 -8.27 7.61
N VAL A 152 11.47 -7.31 6.74
CA VAL A 152 12.86 -6.95 6.40
C VAL A 152 13.29 -5.76 7.25
N ALA A 153 14.26 -5.96 8.14
CA ALA A 153 14.72 -4.94 9.08
C ALA A 153 15.44 -3.74 8.44
N GLN A 154 15.96 -3.90 7.22
CA GLN A 154 16.73 -2.90 6.49
C GLN A 154 15.83 -2.06 5.57
N PRO A 155 16.19 -0.79 5.29
CA PRO A 155 15.52 0.04 4.28
C PRO A 155 15.40 -0.65 2.91
N VAL A 156 14.19 -0.66 2.36
CA VAL A 156 13.88 -1.22 1.04
C VAL A 156 13.27 -0.16 0.13
N ASP A 157 13.97 0.18 -0.95
CA ASP A 157 13.40 0.95 -2.07
C ASP A 157 12.58 0.02 -2.97
N ALA A 158 11.31 0.37 -3.18
CA ALA A 158 10.40 -0.35 -4.07
C ALA A 158 10.83 -0.35 -5.54
N GLY A 159 11.59 0.66 -5.97
CA GLY A 159 12.15 0.77 -7.32
C GLY A 159 13.53 0.11 -7.48
N LYS A 160 14.02 -0.58 -6.44
CA LYS A 160 15.33 -1.25 -6.40
C LYS A 160 15.32 -2.36 -5.33
N ALA A 161 14.41 -3.31 -5.46
CA ALA A 161 14.17 -4.27 -4.39
C ALA A 161 15.34 -5.25 -4.18
N PRO A 162 15.51 -5.79 -2.95
CA PRO A 162 16.38 -6.94 -2.72
C PRO A 162 16.03 -8.13 -3.62
N LYS A 163 17.02 -8.97 -3.93
CA LYS A 163 16.80 -10.21 -4.69
C LYS A 163 15.86 -11.16 -3.93
N LYS A 164 15.23 -12.09 -4.65
CA LYS A 164 14.27 -13.06 -4.09
C LYS A 164 14.81 -13.81 -2.87
N GLU A 165 16.12 -14.06 -2.80
CA GLU A 165 16.76 -14.78 -1.69
C GLU A 165 16.63 -14.02 -0.37
N ILE A 166 16.70 -12.68 -0.41
CA ILE A 166 16.53 -11.80 0.75
C ILE A 166 15.05 -11.64 1.08
N LEU A 167 14.17 -11.59 0.07
CA LEU A 167 12.73 -11.40 0.25
C LEU A 167 12.00 -12.66 0.76
N LEU A 168 12.49 -13.86 0.43
CA LEU A 168 11.87 -15.14 0.80
C LEU A 168 12.55 -15.81 2.02
N GLY A 169 13.82 -15.51 2.30
CA GLY A 169 14.58 -16.15 3.37
C GLY A 169 14.66 -17.67 3.18
N ASP A 170 14.19 -18.44 4.16
CA ASP A 170 14.16 -19.91 4.08
C ASP A 170 13.17 -20.49 3.04
N ASP A 171 12.23 -19.71 2.50
CA ASP A 171 11.21 -20.19 1.55
C ASP A 171 11.72 -20.31 0.09
N VAL A 172 12.98 -19.96 -0.18
CA VAL A 172 13.61 -20.05 -1.51
C VAL A 172 13.70 -21.50 -2.00
N ASP A 173 14.23 -22.39 -1.15
CA ASP A 173 14.68 -23.73 -1.55
C ASP A 173 13.65 -24.83 -1.27
N GLY A 174 12.36 -24.49 -1.24
CA GLY A 174 11.27 -25.43 -1.03
C GLY A 174 11.17 -26.02 0.40
N LYS A 175 12.00 -25.55 1.36
CA LYS A 175 11.94 -25.91 2.79
C LYS A 175 10.53 -25.71 3.40
N SER A 176 9.74 -24.81 2.80
CA SER A 176 8.35 -24.55 3.14
C SER A 176 7.35 -25.62 2.66
N GLY A 177 7.82 -26.77 2.15
CA GLY A 177 6.98 -27.83 1.58
C GLY A 177 6.40 -27.53 0.19
N VAL A 178 6.92 -26.49 -0.50
CA VAL A 178 6.46 -26.09 -1.85
C VAL A 178 7.49 -26.54 -2.88
N THR A 179 7.12 -27.50 -3.73
CA THR A 179 7.98 -28.04 -4.79
C THR A 179 8.37 -26.95 -5.78
N GLY A 180 9.68 -26.70 -5.94
CA GLY A 180 10.22 -25.62 -6.78
C GLY A 180 10.46 -24.28 -6.07
N GLY A 181 10.20 -24.20 -4.75
CA GLY A 181 10.33 -22.96 -3.98
C GLY A 181 9.09 -22.06 -4.08
N ARG A 182 9.04 -21.01 -3.27
CA ARG A 182 7.94 -20.02 -3.34
C ARG A 182 8.21 -18.90 -4.34
N LYS A 183 7.12 -18.49 -4.98
CA LYS A 183 7.06 -17.35 -5.90
C LYS A 183 6.99 -16.02 -5.14
N VAL A 184 7.48 -14.96 -5.75
CA VAL A 184 7.39 -13.60 -5.22
C VAL A 184 6.14 -12.92 -5.78
N PHE A 185 5.14 -12.63 -4.93
CA PHE A 185 4.10 -11.66 -5.24
C PHE A 185 4.49 -10.33 -4.59
N ARG A 186 4.76 -9.29 -5.38
CA ARG A 186 5.00 -7.94 -4.86
C ARG A 186 3.67 -7.24 -4.66
N MET A 187 3.28 -7.10 -3.41
CA MET A 187 2.07 -6.41 -3.01
C MET A 187 2.41 -4.97 -2.66
N PHE A 188 1.67 -4.04 -3.23
CA PHE A 188 1.66 -2.66 -2.77
C PHE A 188 0.29 -2.43 -2.14
N ASN A 189 0.16 -2.78 -0.85
CA ASN A 189 -1.03 -2.37 -0.12
C ASN A 189 -0.97 -0.86 0.04
N LEU A 190 -1.70 -0.19 -0.83
CA LEU A 190 -1.99 1.24 -0.73
C LEU A 190 -0.77 2.16 -1.01
N ALA A 191 0.20 1.75 -1.83
CA ALA A 191 1.41 2.55 -2.00
C ALA A 191 1.49 3.46 -3.23
N PHE A 192 0.76 3.20 -4.31
CA PHE A 192 1.23 3.54 -5.66
C PHE A 192 1.00 5.00 -6.10
N HIS A 193 -0.04 5.68 -5.57
CA HIS A 193 -0.29 7.10 -5.85
C HIS A 193 0.73 8.08 -5.23
N HIS A 194 1.58 7.59 -4.32
CA HIS A 194 2.62 8.39 -3.67
C HIS A 194 3.79 8.70 -4.61
N PHE A 195 3.92 7.95 -5.69
CA PHE A 195 4.98 8.10 -6.68
C PHE A 195 4.53 8.95 -7.86
N ASP A 196 5.43 9.78 -8.34
CA ASP A 196 5.44 10.40 -9.67
C ASP A 196 5.48 9.33 -10.77
N ASP A 197 5.22 9.70 -12.03
CA ASP A 197 5.20 8.71 -13.12
C ASP A 197 6.57 8.06 -13.38
N ASP A 198 7.65 8.76 -13.05
CA ASP A 198 9.01 8.20 -13.10
C ASP A 198 9.29 7.22 -11.95
N GLY A 199 8.83 7.52 -10.72
CA GLY A 199 8.88 6.58 -9.59
C GLY A 199 8.02 5.35 -9.83
N ALA A 200 6.79 5.55 -10.31
CA ALA A 200 5.86 4.48 -10.68
C ALA A 200 6.45 3.56 -11.76
N ARG A 201 7.07 4.12 -12.82
CA ARG A 201 7.74 3.34 -13.87
C ARG A 201 8.94 2.54 -13.34
N ARG A 202 9.78 3.13 -12.48
CA ARG A 202 10.90 2.41 -11.83
C ARG A 202 10.41 1.21 -11.04
N ILE A 203 9.37 1.38 -10.22
CA ILE A 203 8.77 0.32 -9.40
C ILE A 203 8.17 -0.80 -10.28
N LEU A 204 7.43 -0.44 -11.33
CA LEU A 204 6.87 -1.41 -12.27
C LEU A 204 7.97 -2.21 -12.98
N GLN A 205 9.08 -1.58 -13.39
CA GLN A 205 10.16 -2.28 -14.07
C GLN A 205 10.95 -3.21 -13.13
N ASP A 206 11.28 -2.77 -11.91
CA ASP A 206 11.95 -3.61 -10.90
C ASP A 206 11.09 -4.81 -10.48
N ALA A 207 9.76 -4.63 -10.45
CA ALA A 207 8.82 -5.74 -10.23
C ALA A 207 8.69 -6.69 -11.44
N ILE A 208 8.47 -6.17 -12.65
CA ILE A 208 8.29 -6.98 -13.88
C ILE A 208 9.50 -7.88 -14.18
N THR A 209 10.68 -7.38 -13.82
CA THR A 209 11.95 -8.12 -13.91
C THR A 209 12.25 -9.00 -12.70
N GLY A 210 11.85 -8.57 -11.49
CA GLY A 210 12.24 -9.17 -10.22
C GLY A 210 11.12 -9.80 -9.38
N SER A 211 10.00 -10.21 -9.98
CA SER A 211 8.97 -11.05 -9.33
C SER A 211 8.16 -11.92 -10.30
N ASP A 212 7.37 -12.84 -9.75
CA ASP A 212 6.42 -13.69 -10.48
C ASP A 212 5.03 -13.05 -10.62
N ALA A 213 4.70 -12.15 -9.70
CA ALA A 213 3.48 -11.35 -9.72
C ALA A 213 3.72 -9.98 -9.09
N ILE A 214 2.90 -9.01 -9.46
CA ILE A 214 2.75 -7.72 -8.78
C ILE A 214 1.26 -7.44 -8.62
N GLY A 215 0.85 -6.81 -7.53
CA GLY A 215 -0.50 -6.27 -7.46
C GLY A 215 -0.66 -5.21 -6.39
N TRP A 216 -1.65 -4.36 -6.59
CA TRP A 216 -2.08 -3.37 -5.62
C TRP A 216 -3.60 -3.33 -5.54
N VAL A 217 -4.04 -2.76 -4.42
CA VAL A 217 -5.41 -2.82 -3.96
C VAL A 217 -5.80 -1.42 -3.56
N LEU A 218 -7.00 -1.03 -3.93
CA LEU A 218 -7.62 0.26 -3.69
C LEU A 218 -8.95 -0.05 -2.98
N SER A 219 -9.39 0.70 -1.99
CA SER A 219 -10.44 0.21 -1.06
C SER A 219 -11.18 1.34 -0.35
N ASP A 220 -12.11 2.03 -1.03
CA ASP A 220 -12.61 3.42 -0.82
C ASP A 220 -12.79 3.92 0.65
N VAL A 221 -11.66 4.05 1.34
CA VAL A 221 -11.38 4.45 2.73
C VAL A 221 -10.36 5.60 2.66
N PRO A 222 -10.31 6.55 3.60
CA PRO A 222 -9.38 7.67 3.55
C PRO A 222 -8.00 7.27 4.09
N THR A 223 -6.97 8.12 3.95
CA THR A 223 -5.60 7.83 4.42
C THR A 223 -5.02 9.00 5.26
N LEU A 224 -3.74 9.41 5.17
CA LEU A 224 -3.24 10.62 5.88
C LEU A 224 -2.17 11.38 5.08
N ILE A 225 -2.35 12.70 4.96
CA ILE A 225 -1.42 13.57 4.23
C ILE A 225 -0.15 13.80 5.04
N HIS A 226 0.98 13.51 4.39
CA HIS A 226 2.20 14.32 4.54
C HIS A 226 2.83 14.46 3.15
N THR A 227 2.33 15.42 2.36
CA THR A 227 2.77 15.70 0.98
C THR A 227 4.26 16.03 0.89
N ASP A 228 4.82 16.66 1.92
CA ASP A 228 6.24 17.02 2.00
C ASP A 228 7.18 15.79 2.07
N ILE A 229 6.70 14.66 2.60
CA ILE A 229 7.58 13.56 3.00
C ILE A 229 8.24 12.85 1.80
N LEU A 230 7.58 12.67 0.67
CA LEU A 230 8.16 11.90 -0.45
C LEU A 230 9.18 12.69 -1.28
N ARG A 231 9.00 14.01 -1.44
CA ARG A 231 10.04 14.88 -2.01
C ARG A 231 11.30 14.87 -1.16
N ILE A 232 11.15 14.96 0.17
CA ILE A 232 12.29 14.88 1.09
C ILE A 232 12.93 13.48 1.05
N LYS A 233 12.14 12.39 1.08
CA LYS A 233 12.66 11.00 1.02
C LYS A 233 13.44 10.71 -0.28
N GLN A 234 12.96 11.12 -1.46
CA GLN A 234 13.68 10.92 -2.73
C GLN A 234 14.95 11.78 -2.85
N CYS A 235 15.00 12.97 -2.23
CA CYS A 235 16.22 13.76 -2.13
C CYS A 235 17.21 13.17 -1.11
N ALA A 236 16.72 12.73 0.05
CA ALA A 236 17.53 12.09 1.10
C ALA A 236 18.11 10.75 0.66
N ALA A 237 17.47 10.01 -0.25
CA ALA A 237 18.05 8.82 -0.89
C ALA A 237 19.34 9.09 -1.71
N ARG A 238 19.73 10.35 -1.91
CA ARG A 238 21.05 10.75 -2.47
C ARG A 238 22.11 11.07 -1.41
N VAL A 239 21.74 11.03 -0.13
CA VAL A 239 22.58 11.33 1.03
C VAL A 239 22.42 10.19 2.03
N GLN A 240 23.26 9.17 1.87
CA GLN A 240 23.38 8.09 2.87
C GLN A 240 24.01 8.63 4.18
N ASP A 241 24.05 7.77 5.20
CA ASP A 241 24.89 7.91 6.41
C ASP A 241 24.37 8.79 7.57
N ASP A 242 23.08 8.67 7.95
CA ASP A 242 22.62 9.06 9.31
C ASP A 242 21.46 8.18 9.83
N GLU A 243 21.72 7.37 10.86
CA GLU A 243 20.72 6.48 11.50
C GLU A 243 19.71 7.22 12.39
N SER A 244 20.01 8.45 12.86
CA SER A 244 19.19 9.15 13.86
C SER A 244 17.76 9.43 13.40
N TYR A 245 17.56 9.54 12.08
CA TYR A 245 16.28 9.79 11.45
C TYR A 245 15.29 8.61 11.49
N ALA A 246 15.79 7.35 11.53
CA ALA A 246 14.97 6.17 11.36
C ALA A 246 13.82 6.06 12.37
N ASN A 247 14.07 6.47 13.62
CA ASN A 247 13.09 6.40 14.71
C ASN A 247 11.93 7.41 14.62
N TYR A 248 12.01 8.42 13.74
CA TYR A 248 11.01 9.50 13.66
C TYR A 248 10.05 9.39 12.46
N PHE A 249 10.35 8.59 11.44
CA PHE A 249 9.60 8.50 10.17
C PHE A 249 8.39 7.54 10.19
N SER A 250 7.54 7.59 11.23
CA SER A 250 6.32 6.76 11.32
C SER A 250 5.18 7.22 10.37
N SER A 251 5.40 6.99 9.08
CA SER A 251 4.50 7.23 7.94
C SER A 251 4.85 6.18 6.87
N ARG A 252 4.26 4.98 6.87
CA ARG A 252 2.81 4.67 6.71
C ARG A 252 2.30 5.24 5.39
N VAL A 253 2.27 4.38 4.38
CA VAL A 253 2.11 4.70 2.97
C VAL A 253 0.83 4.01 2.49
N PHE A 254 -0.22 4.81 2.46
CA PHE A 254 -1.58 4.47 2.04
C PHE A 254 -2.07 5.69 1.20
N GLU A 255 -2.76 5.77 0.04
CA GLU A 255 -3.43 5.04 -1.07
C GLU A 255 -4.70 4.22 -0.89
N ILE A 256 -5.80 4.95 -0.96
CA ILE A 256 -6.94 4.61 -1.82
C ILE A 256 -7.07 5.85 -2.77
N GLN A 257 -7.84 5.95 -3.87
CA GLN A 257 -9.29 5.77 -4.03
C GLN A 257 -9.72 5.82 -5.50
N SER A 258 -10.92 5.33 -5.81
CA SER A 258 -11.50 5.52 -7.14
C SER A 258 -11.82 7.01 -7.40
N ARG A 259 -11.40 7.55 -8.56
CA ARG A 259 -11.80 8.89 -9.04
C ARG A 259 -13.27 8.95 -9.51
N SER A 260 -14.13 8.14 -8.89
CA SER A 260 -15.56 8.01 -9.19
C SER A 260 -16.40 8.77 -8.16
N PHE A 261 -17.59 9.22 -8.55
CA PHE A 261 -18.54 9.84 -7.62
C PHE A 261 -18.88 8.93 -6.42
N SER A 262 -18.96 7.62 -6.65
CA SER A 262 -19.13 6.59 -5.61
C SER A 262 -17.95 6.53 -4.62
N GLY A 263 -16.72 6.68 -5.11
CA GLY A 263 -15.52 6.73 -4.26
C GLY A 263 -15.51 7.96 -3.36
N PHE A 264 -15.68 9.16 -3.94
CA PHE A 264 -15.79 10.40 -3.16
C PHE A 264 -16.95 10.36 -2.14
N LEU A 265 -18.11 9.81 -2.51
CA LEU A 265 -19.25 9.65 -1.59
C LEU A 265 -18.98 8.64 -0.48
N GLN A 266 -18.36 7.50 -0.78
CA GLN A 266 -17.97 6.52 0.24
C GLN A 266 -17.01 7.15 1.23
N VAL A 267 -16.05 7.94 0.74
CA VAL A 267 -14.98 8.52 1.54
C VAL A 267 -15.47 9.66 2.42
N ALA A 268 -16.41 10.46 1.91
CA ALA A 268 -17.18 11.41 2.73
C ALA A 268 -17.81 10.71 3.95
N ALA A 269 -18.31 9.49 3.77
CA ALA A 269 -19.01 8.76 4.82
C ALA A 269 -18.10 8.23 5.95
N ILE A 270 -16.77 8.08 5.75
CA ILE A 270 -15.88 7.65 6.85
C ILE A 270 -15.83 8.70 7.97
N GLY A 271 -15.94 10.00 7.70
CA GLY A 271 -15.94 11.04 8.75
C GLY A 271 -17.09 10.85 9.77
N PRO A 272 -18.36 10.86 9.32
CA PRO A 272 -19.51 10.55 10.18
C PRO A 272 -19.47 9.13 10.75
N LEU A 273 -19.05 8.12 9.96
CA LEU A 273 -18.99 6.73 10.41
C LEU A 273 -17.97 6.54 11.54
N LEU A 274 -16.79 7.16 11.47
CA LEU A 274 -15.81 7.12 12.56
C LEU A 274 -16.35 7.81 13.81
N THR A 275 -16.94 9.00 13.65
CA THR A 275 -17.55 9.77 14.75
C THR A 275 -18.65 8.97 15.46
N PHE A 276 -19.41 8.17 14.70
CA PHE A 276 -20.41 7.23 15.23
C PHE A 276 -19.80 5.96 15.85
N LEU A 277 -18.73 5.39 15.29
CA LEU A 277 -18.10 4.15 15.78
C LEU A 277 -17.14 4.35 16.96
N THR A 278 -16.68 5.58 17.19
CA THR A 278 -15.74 5.94 18.27
C THR A 278 -16.14 5.53 19.70
N PRO A 279 -17.41 5.62 20.14
CA PRO A 279 -17.78 5.18 21.48
C PRO A 279 -17.90 3.65 21.58
N PHE A 280 -17.87 2.92 20.46
CA PHE A 280 -17.98 1.46 20.40
C PHE A 280 -16.64 0.74 20.18
N HIS A 281 -15.53 1.47 20.02
CA HIS A 281 -14.20 0.90 19.77
C HIS A 281 -13.18 1.29 20.85
N PRO A 282 -12.86 0.41 21.84
CA PRO A 282 -12.05 0.76 23.00
C PRO A 282 -10.69 1.42 22.74
N PRO A 283 -9.91 1.07 21.70
CA PRO A 283 -8.67 1.77 21.34
C PRO A 283 -8.82 3.28 21.09
N PHE A 284 -10.03 3.78 20.83
CA PHE A 284 -10.31 5.20 20.60
C PHE A 284 -10.73 5.96 21.86
N TRP A 285 -10.93 5.29 23.00
CA TRP A 285 -11.43 5.92 24.25
C TRP A 285 -10.38 6.77 25.00
N THR A 286 -9.20 6.99 24.42
CA THR A 286 -8.22 7.94 24.97
C THR A 286 -8.75 9.38 24.89
N LEU A 287 -8.61 10.15 25.98
CA LEU A 287 -9.15 11.52 26.09
C LEU A 287 -8.84 12.42 24.88
N GLY A 288 -7.60 12.40 24.37
CA GLY A 288 -7.22 13.19 23.20
C GLY A 288 -7.91 12.76 21.91
N HIS A 289 -8.16 11.46 21.69
CA HIS A 289 -8.93 11.00 20.53
C HIS A 289 -10.39 11.46 20.64
N LEU A 290 -11.02 11.29 21.80
CA LEU A 290 -12.40 11.76 22.03
C LEU A 290 -12.53 13.27 21.81
N PHE A 291 -11.57 14.05 22.32
CA PHE A 291 -11.48 15.50 22.11
C PHE A 291 -11.34 15.86 20.62
N PHE A 292 -10.41 15.21 19.90
CA PHE A 292 -10.17 15.46 18.47
C PHE A 292 -11.16 14.79 17.50
N THR A 293 -12.17 14.08 18.02
CA THR A 293 -13.32 13.55 17.25
C THR A 293 -14.59 14.35 17.53
N TYR A 294 -14.85 14.79 18.78
CA TYR A 294 -16.11 15.43 19.16
C TYR A 294 -16.06 16.94 19.48
N ILE A 295 -14.93 17.46 19.97
CA ILE A 295 -14.83 18.88 20.40
C ILE A 295 -14.18 19.72 19.30
N ILE A 296 -13.05 19.26 18.76
CA ILE A 296 -12.40 19.83 17.59
C ILE A 296 -12.19 18.68 16.60
N PRO A 297 -13.06 18.48 15.59
CA PRO A 297 -13.16 17.23 14.82
C PRO A 297 -12.02 17.02 13.79
N ILE A 298 -10.77 17.18 14.22
CA ILE A 298 -9.55 17.03 13.40
C ILE A 298 -9.41 15.60 12.88
N LEU A 299 -9.70 14.57 13.68
CA LEU A 299 -9.54 13.18 13.25
C LEU A 299 -10.46 12.81 12.08
N PRO A 300 -11.80 12.99 12.14
CA PRO A 300 -12.66 12.73 10.99
C PRO A 300 -12.41 13.70 9.81
N PHE A 301 -12.02 14.96 10.06
CA PHE A 301 -11.67 15.90 8.99
C PHE A 301 -10.42 15.49 8.20
N VAL A 302 -9.30 15.27 8.90
CA VAL A 302 -8.00 14.91 8.27
C VAL A 302 -8.11 13.60 7.49
N LEU A 303 -8.91 12.65 7.99
CA LEU A 303 -9.27 11.45 7.25
C LEU A 303 -9.94 11.80 5.92
N VAL A 304 -11.14 12.38 5.93
CA VAL A 304 -11.92 12.65 4.70
C VAL A 304 -11.12 13.51 3.71
N PHE A 305 -10.41 14.53 4.22
CA PHE A 305 -9.60 15.42 3.40
C PHE A 305 -8.40 14.70 2.75
N ASP A 306 -7.63 13.90 3.49
CA ASP A 306 -6.59 13.08 2.85
C ASP A 306 -7.19 12.16 1.80
N GLY A 307 -8.31 11.49 2.12
CA GLY A 307 -8.94 10.56 1.21
C GLY A 307 -9.13 11.18 -0.17
N TYR A 308 -9.78 12.34 -0.23
CA TYR A 308 -9.96 13.08 -1.49
C TYR A 308 -8.63 13.42 -2.18
N MET A 309 -7.63 13.89 -1.42
CA MET A 309 -6.29 14.20 -1.96
C MET A 309 -5.54 12.96 -2.45
N SER A 310 -5.87 11.79 -1.91
CA SER A 310 -5.37 10.50 -2.36
C SER A 310 -6.11 10.02 -3.62
N ALA A 311 -7.44 10.17 -3.68
CA ALA A 311 -8.25 9.86 -4.87
C ALA A 311 -7.73 10.59 -6.13
N LEU A 312 -7.48 11.89 -6.00
CA LEU A 312 -7.04 12.76 -7.09
C LEU A 312 -5.67 12.36 -7.67
N ARG A 313 -4.83 11.67 -6.87
CA ARG A 313 -3.52 11.14 -7.26
C ARG A 313 -3.58 9.68 -7.76
N THR A 314 -4.59 8.90 -7.40
CA THR A 314 -4.72 7.49 -7.79
C THR A 314 -4.84 7.33 -9.31
N ARG A 315 -4.00 6.45 -9.85
CA ARG A 315 -3.97 6.09 -11.28
C ARG A 315 -5.05 5.07 -11.61
N THR A 316 -5.68 5.23 -12.76
CA THR A 316 -6.58 4.24 -13.36
C THR A 316 -5.80 3.04 -13.89
N PRO A 317 -6.44 1.87 -14.06
CA PRO A 317 -5.83 0.72 -14.73
C PRO A 317 -5.20 1.06 -16.09
N GLN A 318 -5.82 1.96 -16.85
CA GLN A 318 -5.36 2.42 -18.15
C GLN A 318 -4.08 3.27 -18.06
N GLU A 319 -4.01 4.21 -17.11
CA GLU A 319 -2.79 4.99 -16.86
C GLU A 319 -1.62 4.11 -16.40
N ILE A 320 -1.89 3.04 -15.64
CA ILE A 320 -0.84 2.12 -15.20
C ILE A 320 -0.42 1.16 -16.32
N LEU A 321 -1.34 0.71 -17.18
CA LEU A 321 -1.00 -0.01 -18.40
C LEU A 321 -0.13 0.84 -19.34
N ALA A 322 -0.44 2.14 -19.50
CA ALA A 322 0.41 3.06 -20.27
C ALA A 322 1.83 3.19 -19.68
N LEU A 323 1.99 3.19 -18.35
CA LEU A 323 3.31 3.11 -17.72
C LEU A 323 4.01 1.77 -17.99
N VAL A 324 3.28 0.64 -17.95
CA VAL A 324 3.82 -0.68 -18.30
C VAL A 324 4.24 -0.75 -19.78
N GLU A 325 3.53 -0.10 -20.69
CA GLU A 325 3.88 -0.06 -22.11
C GLU A 325 5.21 0.63 -22.39
N THR A 326 5.63 1.58 -21.55
CA THR A 326 6.97 2.21 -21.61
C THR A 326 8.13 1.29 -21.20
N ILE A 327 7.83 0.11 -20.64
CA ILE A 327 8.84 -0.89 -20.24
C ILE A 327 9.14 -1.81 -21.43
N PRO A 328 10.42 -2.17 -21.70
CA PRO A 328 10.80 -2.96 -22.86
C PRO A 328 10.02 -4.28 -22.97
N GLU A 329 9.52 -4.58 -24.17
CA GLU A 329 8.62 -5.72 -24.41
C GLU A 329 9.20 -7.05 -23.90
N ARG A 330 10.49 -7.29 -24.12
CA ARG A 330 11.22 -8.49 -23.63
C ARG A 330 11.12 -8.68 -22.10
N ASP A 331 11.02 -7.59 -21.33
CA ASP A 331 11.01 -7.60 -19.86
C ASP A 331 9.58 -7.91 -19.37
N ARG A 332 8.56 -7.33 -20.04
CA ARG A 332 7.12 -7.54 -19.78
C ARG A 332 6.48 -8.70 -20.55
N ALA A 333 7.25 -9.48 -21.32
CA ALA A 333 6.77 -10.65 -22.03
C ALA A 333 6.23 -11.71 -21.06
N GLY A 334 5.08 -12.31 -21.40
CA GLY A 334 4.42 -13.33 -20.56
C GLY A 334 3.69 -12.81 -19.32
N TRP A 335 3.62 -11.49 -19.11
CA TRP A 335 2.78 -10.90 -18.06
C TRP A 335 1.33 -10.73 -18.53
N GLU A 336 0.38 -11.15 -17.70
CA GLU A 336 -1.05 -10.92 -17.89
C GLU A 336 -1.62 -10.02 -16.79
N TRP A 337 -2.44 -9.05 -17.20
CA TRP A 337 -2.94 -7.98 -16.34
C TRP A 337 -4.46 -8.13 -16.12
N GLN A 338 -4.88 -8.12 -14.86
CA GLN A 338 -6.27 -8.28 -14.43
C GLN A 338 -6.64 -7.15 -13.47
N TRP A 339 -7.80 -6.52 -13.67
CA TRP A 339 -8.27 -5.42 -12.82
C TRP A 339 -9.80 -5.38 -12.72
N GLY A 340 -10.30 -4.64 -11.74
CA GLY A 340 -11.73 -4.35 -11.60
C GLY A 340 -12.14 -3.97 -10.19
N ALA A 341 -13.45 -3.98 -9.94
CA ALA A 341 -14.05 -3.68 -8.63
C ALA A 341 -14.66 -4.91 -7.95
N ARG A 342 -14.78 -4.89 -6.62
CA ARG A 342 -15.54 -5.85 -5.80
C ARG A 342 -16.22 -5.13 -4.63
N LYS A 343 -17.53 -5.38 -4.44
CA LYS A 343 -18.28 -4.86 -3.30
C LYS A 343 -17.98 -5.62 -2.00
N PHE A 344 -17.86 -4.87 -0.91
CA PHE A 344 -17.77 -5.34 0.47
C PHE A 344 -18.90 -4.79 1.33
N ALA A 345 -19.32 -3.55 1.13
CA ALA A 345 -20.58 -3.03 1.67
C ALA A 345 -21.53 -2.60 0.54
N LYS A 346 -22.79 -2.37 0.89
CA LYS A 346 -23.85 -1.83 0.03
C LYS A 346 -24.59 -0.73 0.79
N PRO A 347 -25.03 0.37 0.14
CA PRO A 347 -24.90 0.67 -1.29
C PRO A 347 -23.48 1.10 -1.71
N ILE A 348 -22.76 1.73 -0.79
CA ILE A 348 -21.34 2.11 -0.87
C ILE A 348 -20.47 1.05 -0.19
N GLY A 349 -19.21 0.89 -0.61
CA GLY A 349 -18.28 -0.11 -0.11
C GLY A 349 -17.61 -0.93 -1.21
N GLU A 350 -16.74 -0.32 -2.03
CA GLU A 350 -15.97 -1.01 -3.08
C GLU A 350 -14.47 -1.06 -2.79
N ILE A 351 -13.86 -2.19 -3.16
CA ILE A 351 -12.43 -2.28 -3.44
C ILE A 351 -12.22 -2.35 -4.95
N ASN A 352 -11.22 -1.65 -5.45
CA ASN A 352 -10.68 -1.82 -6.80
C ASN A 352 -9.33 -2.54 -6.69
N TYR A 353 -8.91 -3.25 -7.73
CA TYR A 353 -7.62 -3.96 -7.72
C TYR A 353 -7.00 -3.95 -9.11
N PHE A 354 -5.68 -4.12 -9.15
CA PHE A 354 -4.91 -4.37 -10.36
C PHE A 354 -3.80 -5.36 -10.02
N ILE A 355 -3.72 -6.45 -10.78
CA ILE A 355 -2.79 -7.56 -10.56
C ILE A 355 -2.16 -7.94 -11.90
N GLY A 356 -0.84 -7.95 -11.95
CA GLY A 356 -0.05 -8.62 -12.96
C GLY A 356 0.41 -9.99 -12.48
N VAL A 357 0.30 -11.01 -13.33
CA VAL A 357 0.88 -12.34 -13.08
C VAL A 357 1.74 -12.75 -14.28
N LYS A 358 2.96 -13.19 -14.02
CA LYS A 358 3.85 -13.75 -15.03
C LYS A 358 3.47 -15.21 -15.27
N LYS A 359 2.99 -15.54 -16.47
CA LYS A 359 2.72 -16.92 -16.86
C LYS A 359 4.03 -17.73 -16.88
N PRO A 360 4.00 -19.01 -16.45
CA PRO A 360 5.13 -19.91 -16.67
C PRO A 360 5.44 -20.00 -18.16
N THR A 361 6.70 -19.79 -18.55
CA THR A 361 7.16 -20.03 -19.92
C THR A 361 7.09 -21.52 -20.20
N THR A 362 6.05 -21.95 -20.91
CA THR A 362 5.94 -23.31 -21.45
C THR A 362 7.09 -23.56 -22.42
N ARG A 363 8.08 -24.36 -22.01
CA ARG A 363 9.10 -24.87 -22.95
C ARG A 363 8.41 -25.81 -23.94
N SER A 364 8.22 -25.35 -25.17
CA SER A 364 8.01 -26.21 -26.32
C SER A 364 9.31 -26.99 -26.59
N GLY A 365 9.46 -28.16 -25.98
CA GLY A 365 10.71 -28.94 -26.00
C GLY A 365 10.53 -30.43 -25.78
N ASP A 366 9.74 -30.83 -24.77
CA ASP A 366 9.55 -32.24 -24.40
C ASP A 366 8.44 -32.89 -25.25
N ALA A 367 8.66 -32.92 -26.57
CA ALA A 367 7.74 -33.45 -27.58
C ALA A 367 8.43 -34.35 -28.62
N ASP A 368 9.52 -35.02 -28.21
CA ASP A 368 10.08 -36.18 -28.91
C ASP A 368 10.76 -37.11 -27.88
N GLY A 369 10.85 -38.40 -28.18
CA GLY A 369 11.61 -39.37 -27.37
C GLY A 369 10.83 -40.24 -26.37
N ASP A 370 9.83 -41.00 -26.84
CA ASP A 370 9.80 -42.45 -26.55
C ASP A 370 8.95 -43.21 -27.60
N ARG A 371 9.56 -44.21 -28.27
CA ARG A 371 8.95 -45.11 -29.27
C ARG A 371 9.81 -46.35 -29.53
#